data_AF-A0A3E3I7I2-F1
#
_entry.id   AF-A0A3E3I7I2-F1
#
_cell.length_a   1.000
_cell.length_b   1.000
_cell.length_c   1.000
_cell.angle_alpha   90.00
_cell.angle_beta   90.00
_cell.angle_gamma   90.00
#
_symmetry.space_group_name_H-M   'P 1'
#
loop_
_entity.id
_entity.type
_entity.pdbx_description
1 polymer ?
#
loop_
_entity_poly.entity_id
_entity_poly.type
_entity_poly.pdbx_seq_one_letter_code
_entity_poly.pdbx_strand_id
1 'polypeptide(L)'
;PIRKFRVQAEGGTSCRISFRIPRWAKGVNRILVNGEDMGLSAQPDTWAVLEREWQADDVIEISLPFSLEFRPVDEENPDIAALCFGPVVLAADKMSLLDGDMEHPEEWITCIDEKQMLFRTAPGHVCPYPQAVRTFRPYYKIPVMEWYFMYVRFQQR
;
A
#
# COMPACT_ATOMS: atom_id res chain seq x y z
N PRO A 1 -3.66 -6.46 -4.49
CA PRO A 1 -4.75 -6.68 -5.47
C PRO A 1 -4.20 -7.35 -6.72
N ILE A 2 -5.00 -8.19 -7.40
CA ILE A 2 -4.62 -8.79 -8.68
C ILE A 2 -5.06 -7.86 -9.82
N ARG A 3 -4.19 -7.69 -10.81
CA ARG A 3 -4.45 -6.98 -12.06
C ARG A 3 -4.15 -7.92 -13.22
N LYS A 4 -4.99 -7.88 -14.25
CA LYS A 4 -4.83 -8.69 -15.46
C LYS A 4 -4.68 -7.77 -16.65
N PHE A 5 -3.65 -7.99 -17.44
CA PHE A 5 -3.39 -7.30 -18.70
C PHE A 5 -3.47 -8.33 -19.81
N ARG A 6 -4.30 -8.07 -20.81
CA ARG A 6 -4.38 -8.92 -22.00
C ARG A 6 -3.59 -8.26 -23.12
N VAL A 7 -2.69 -9.02 -23.71
CA VAL A 7 -1.89 -8.57 -24.86
C VAL A 7 -2.68 -8.84 -26.14
N GLN A 8 -2.60 -7.91 -27.08
CA GLN A 8 -3.11 -8.06 -28.44
C GLN A 8 -1.93 -7.79 -29.38
N ALA A 9 -1.62 -8.77 -30.22
CA ALA A 9 -0.49 -8.73 -31.14
C ALA A 9 -0.93 -9.30 -32.50
N GLU A 10 -0.53 -8.66 -33.59
CA GLU A 10 -0.78 -9.12 -34.95
C GLU A 10 0.40 -9.97 -35.42
N GLY A 11 0.23 -11.30 -35.39
CA GLY A 11 1.36 -12.23 -35.51
C GLY A 11 2.26 -12.17 -34.26
N GLY A 12 2.96 -13.27 -33.99
CA GLY A 12 3.86 -13.35 -32.84
C GLY A 12 4.85 -12.17 -32.83
N THR A 13 4.76 -11.34 -31.80
CA THR A 13 5.50 -10.07 -31.73
C THR A 13 6.50 -10.14 -30.57
N SER A 14 7.79 -10.11 -30.89
CA SER A 14 8.84 -10.02 -29.88
C SER A 14 8.93 -8.59 -29.34
N CYS A 15 8.56 -8.40 -28.09
CA CYS A 15 8.72 -7.11 -27.42
C CYS A 15 8.88 -7.24 -25.92
N ARG A 16 9.39 -6.15 -25.33
CA ARG A 16 9.55 -6.01 -23.89
C ARG A 16 8.35 -5.27 -23.30
N ILE A 17 7.75 -5.85 -22.26
CA ILE A 17 6.75 -5.21 -21.41
C ILE A 17 7.33 -5.08 -20.01
N SER A 18 7.42 -3.84 -19.50
CA SER A 18 7.98 -3.54 -18.19
C SER A 18 6.89 -3.04 -17.24
N PHE A 19 6.79 -3.65 -16.07
CA PHE A 19 5.88 -3.22 -15.01
C PHE A 19 6.65 -2.60 -13.85
N ARG A 20 6.24 -1.40 -13.43
CA ARG A 20 6.78 -0.75 -12.25
C ARG A 20 6.39 -1.54 -11.00
N ILE A 21 7.35 -1.85 -10.15
CA ILE A 21 7.12 -2.45 -8.83
C ILE A 21 7.22 -1.36 -7.76
N PRO A 22 6.11 -0.74 -7.34
CA PRO A 22 6.16 0.45 -6.51
C PRO A 22 6.86 0.19 -5.17
N ARG A 23 7.45 1.23 -4.58
CA ARG A 23 8.18 1.15 -3.30
C ARG A 23 7.36 0.53 -2.15
N TRP A 24 6.04 0.68 -2.16
CA TRP A 24 5.15 0.11 -1.15
C TRP A 24 4.95 -1.42 -1.29
N ALA A 25 5.29 -2.01 -2.43
CA ALA A 25 5.03 -3.43 -2.72
C ALA A 25 6.09 -4.33 -2.05
N LYS A 26 6.17 -4.30 -0.71
CA LYS A 26 7.15 -5.06 0.08
C LYS A 26 6.73 -6.51 0.39
N GLY A 27 5.48 -6.86 0.08
CA GLY A 27 4.94 -8.20 0.32
C GLY A 27 5.38 -9.23 -0.74
N VAL A 28 4.69 -10.37 -0.75
CA VAL A 28 4.90 -11.43 -1.76
C VAL A 28 4.32 -10.97 -3.10
N ASN A 29 5.16 -10.33 -3.91
CA ASN A 29 4.83 -9.90 -5.25
C ASN A 29 4.89 -11.08 -6.23
N ARG A 30 3.93 -11.16 -7.15
CA ARG A 30 3.87 -12.25 -8.14
C ARG A 30 3.48 -11.72 -9.50
N ILE A 31 4.14 -12.24 -10.54
CA ILE A 31 3.85 -11.95 -11.94
C ILE A 31 3.73 -13.27 -12.67
N LEU A 32 2.56 -13.51 -13.25
CA LEU A 32 2.26 -14.69 -14.04
C LEU A 32 2.04 -14.31 -15.49
N VAL A 33 2.43 -15.19 -16.41
CA VAL A 33 1.99 -15.12 -17.81
C VAL A 33 1.27 -16.40 -18.13
N ASN A 34 0.01 -16.29 -18.57
CA ASN A 34 -0.87 -17.43 -18.86
C ASN A 34 -0.99 -18.42 -17.67
N GLY A 35 -0.91 -17.90 -16.44
CA GLY A 35 -0.97 -18.69 -15.21
C GLY A 35 0.35 -19.30 -14.75
N GLU A 36 1.42 -19.19 -15.54
CA GLU A 36 2.75 -19.69 -15.21
C GLU A 36 3.61 -18.61 -14.55
N ASP A 37 4.34 -19.01 -13.50
CA ASP A 37 5.26 -18.12 -12.80
C ASP A 37 6.56 -18.00 -13.58
N MET A 38 6.87 -16.77 -14.01
CA MET A 38 8.05 -16.51 -14.84
C MET A 38 9.36 -16.44 -14.02
N GLY A 39 9.30 -16.64 -12.69
CA GLY A 39 10.47 -16.58 -11.81
C GLY A 39 11.12 -15.19 -11.73
N LEU A 40 10.36 -14.14 -12.08
CA LEU A 40 10.85 -12.77 -12.08
C LEU A 40 10.97 -12.23 -10.66
N SER A 41 12.12 -11.63 -10.36
CA SER A 41 12.32 -10.88 -9.12
C SER A 41 11.56 -9.56 -9.18
N ALA A 42 10.42 -9.48 -8.48
CA ALA A 42 9.61 -8.26 -8.38
C ALA A 42 9.99 -7.45 -7.13
N GLN A 43 11.18 -6.84 -7.15
CA GLN A 43 11.71 -6.06 -6.02
C GLN A 43 11.05 -4.68 -5.93
N PRO A 44 10.74 -4.16 -4.72
CA PRO A 44 10.28 -2.78 -4.55
C PRO A 44 11.24 -1.79 -5.21
N ASP A 45 10.67 -0.71 -5.74
CA ASP A 45 11.41 0.38 -6.38
C ASP A 45 12.16 0.01 -7.67
N THR A 46 11.80 -1.12 -8.30
CA THR A 46 12.37 -1.56 -9.58
C THR A 46 11.33 -1.69 -10.71
N TRP A 47 11.75 -2.24 -11.84
CA TRP A 47 10.89 -2.64 -12.96
C TRP A 47 11.01 -4.15 -13.16
N ALA A 48 9.88 -4.85 -13.13
CA ALA A 48 9.81 -6.23 -13.57
C ALA A 48 9.69 -6.26 -15.09
N VAL A 49 10.64 -6.90 -15.75
CA VAL A 49 10.78 -6.88 -17.20
C VAL A 49 10.39 -8.25 -17.77
N LEU A 50 9.38 -8.26 -18.64
CA LEU A 50 8.97 -9.43 -19.42
C LEU A 50 9.41 -9.23 -20.86
N GLU A 51 10.29 -10.09 -21.35
CA GLU A 51 10.77 -10.06 -22.73
C GLU A 51 10.52 -11.42 -23.37
N ARG A 52 9.58 -11.45 -24.33
CA ARG A 52 9.16 -12.67 -25.03
C ARG A 52 8.49 -12.33 -26.36
N GLU A 53 8.24 -13.36 -27.14
CA GLU A 53 7.28 -13.30 -28.23
C GLU A 53 5.86 -13.41 -27.66
N TRP A 54 5.08 -12.35 -27.84
CA TRP A 54 3.70 -12.27 -27.37
C TRP A 54 2.74 -12.75 -28.45
N GLN A 55 1.79 -13.56 -28.04
CA GLN A 55 0.68 -14.00 -28.87
C GLN A 55 -0.58 -13.19 -28.53
N ALA A 56 -1.51 -13.15 -29.48
CA ALA A 56 -2.84 -12.61 -29.19
C ALA A 56 -3.46 -13.37 -28.01
N ASP A 57 -4.09 -12.61 -27.12
CA ASP A 57 -4.75 -13.10 -25.91
C ASP A 57 -3.84 -13.64 -24.79
N ASP A 58 -2.51 -13.50 -24.89
CA ASP A 58 -1.63 -13.71 -23.74
C ASP A 58 -2.09 -12.84 -22.56
N VAL A 59 -2.15 -13.43 -21.37
CA VAL A 59 -2.60 -12.77 -20.14
C VAL A 59 -1.45 -12.65 -19.15
N ILE A 60 -1.16 -11.42 -18.76
CA ILE A 60 -0.21 -11.10 -17.70
C ILE A 60 -1.01 -10.81 -16.44
N GLU A 61 -0.79 -11.60 -15.38
CA GLU A 61 -1.38 -11.35 -14.07
C GLU A 61 -0.33 -10.79 -13.12
N ILE A 62 -0.65 -9.70 -12.45
CA ILE A 62 0.22 -9.02 -11.49
C ILE A 62 -0.48 -8.94 -10.15
N SER A 63 0.15 -9.53 -9.14
CA SER A 63 -0.27 -9.44 -7.75
C SER A 63 0.77 -8.66 -6.97
N LEU A 64 0.39 -7.45 -6.55
CA LEU A 64 1.15 -6.61 -5.61
C LEU A 64 0.25 -6.38 -4.39
N PRO A 65 0.43 -7.14 -3.29
CA PRO A 65 -0.36 -6.98 -2.07
C PRO A 65 -0.15 -5.58 -1.48
N PHE A 66 -1.24 -4.93 -1.06
CA PHE A 66 -1.14 -3.67 -0.33
C PHE A 66 -0.84 -4.00 1.13
N SER A 67 0.04 -3.21 1.75
CA SER A 67 0.35 -3.28 3.17
C SER A 67 0.20 -1.90 3.81
N LEU A 68 0.01 -1.88 5.13
CA LEU A 68 0.11 -0.65 5.90
C LEU A 68 1.59 -0.24 6.01
N GLU A 69 1.86 1.05 5.98
CA GLU A 69 3.19 1.61 6.17
C GLU A 69 3.06 3.03 6.73
N PHE A 70 3.80 3.33 7.80
CA PHE A 70 4.01 4.71 8.21
C PHE A 70 5.15 5.33 7.38
N ARG A 71 4.89 6.51 6.83
CA ARG A 71 5.86 7.31 6.08
C ARG A 71 6.14 8.59 6.87
N PRO A 72 7.34 8.74 7.44
CA PRO A 72 7.77 10.00 8.04
C PRO A 72 7.59 11.18 7.08
N VAL A 73 7.26 12.35 7.63
CA VAL A 73 7.11 13.58 6.85
C VAL A 73 8.44 14.00 6.21
N ASP A 74 9.54 13.84 6.96
CA ASP A 74 10.91 14.05 6.53
C ASP A 74 11.89 13.33 7.48
N GLU A 75 13.18 13.39 7.16
CA GLU A 75 14.26 12.74 7.94
C GLU A 75 14.54 13.44 9.28
N GLU A 76 14.21 14.72 9.41
CA GLU A 76 14.45 15.53 10.62
C GLU A 76 13.34 15.33 11.67
N ASN A 77 12.14 14.93 11.24
CA ASN A 77 10.96 14.72 12.07
C ASN A 77 10.41 13.28 11.89
N PRO A 78 11.21 12.25 12.22
CA PRO A 78 10.82 10.86 12.00
C PRO A 78 9.61 10.42 12.83
N ASP A 79 9.30 11.13 13.92
CA ASP A 79 8.15 10.88 14.79
C ASP A 79 6.83 11.44 14.23
N ILE A 80 6.85 12.17 13.11
CA ILE A 80 5.64 12.68 12.45
C ILE A 80 5.46 11.93 11.15
N ALA A 81 4.41 11.12 11.03
CA ALA A 81 4.23 10.24 9.88
C ALA A 81 2.79 10.21 9.34
N ALA A 82 2.65 9.95 8.05
CA ALA A 82 1.38 9.61 7.42
C ALA A 82 1.23 8.09 7.32
N LEU A 83 0.02 7.58 7.56
CA LEU A 83 -0.28 6.16 7.35
C LEU A 83 -0.71 5.94 5.90
N CYS A 84 -0.07 5.00 5.22
CA CYS A 84 -0.41 4.59 3.86
C CYS A 84 -0.88 3.15 3.83
N PHE A 85 -1.78 2.82 2.89
CA PHE A 85 -2.12 1.46 2.53
C PHE A 85 -1.85 1.25 1.03
N GLY A 86 -0.73 0.59 0.71
CA GLY A 86 -0.19 0.57 -0.65
C GLY A 86 0.03 1.99 -1.19
N PRO A 87 -0.56 2.38 -2.35
CA PRO A 87 -0.42 3.72 -2.91
C PRO A 87 -1.36 4.77 -2.28
N VAL A 88 -2.22 4.38 -1.33
CA VAL A 88 -3.28 5.25 -0.80
C VAL A 88 -2.84 5.84 0.54
N VAL A 89 -2.81 7.17 0.63
CA VAL A 89 -2.63 7.86 1.90
C VAL A 89 -3.95 7.86 2.68
N LEU A 90 -3.87 7.53 3.97
CA LEU A 90 -4.99 7.52 4.89
C LEU A 90 -4.91 8.73 5.84
N ALA A 91 -6.06 9.29 6.19
CA ALA A 91 -6.14 10.36 7.18
C ALA A 91 -6.93 9.89 8.41
N ALA A 92 -6.48 10.30 9.59
CA ALA A 92 -7.14 10.04 10.86
C ALA A 92 -8.34 10.98 11.06
N ASP A 93 -9.35 10.46 11.76
CA ASP A 93 -10.55 11.19 12.16
C ASP A 93 -10.28 12.25 13.25
N LYS A 94 -9.23 12.07 14.04
CA LYS A 94 -8.90 12.94 15.19
C LYS A 94 -7.39 13.14 15.32
N MET A 95 -7.00 14.27 15.89
CA MET A 95 -5.60 14.53 16.27
C MET A 95 -5.12 13.45 17.25
N SER A 96 -3.90 12.98 17.04
CA SER A 96 -3.39 11.78 17.70
C SER A 96 -1.92 11.91 18.03
N LEU A 97 -1.59 11.58 19.28
CA LEU A 97 -0.27 11.11 19.68
C LEU A 97 -0.38 9.59 19.82
N LEU A 98 0.42 8.85 19.06
CA LEU A 98 0.40 7.38 19.02
C LEU A 98 1.59 6.80 19.77
N ASP A 99 1.38 5.64 20.41
CA ASP A 99 2.44 4.80 20.96
C ASP A 99 2.28 3.41 20.36
N GLY A 100 3.06 3.10 19.34
CA GLY A 100 2.97 1.86 18.58
C GLY A 100 4.18 1.72 17.67
N ASP A 101 4.46 0.49 17.25
CA ASP A 101 5.55 0.23 16.31
C ASP A 101 5.21 0.80 14.94
N MET A 102 6.07 1.71 14.44
CA MET A 102 5.93 2.31 13.12
C MET A 102 6.30 1.35 11.99
N GLU A 103 7.17 0.38 12.25
CA GLU A 103 7.63 -0.61 11.27
C GLU A 103 6.58 -1.70 11.04
N HIS A 104 5.79 -2.00 12.07
CA HIS A 104 4.76 -3.04 12.08
C HIS A 104 3.36 -2.51 12.42
N PRO A 105 2.81 -1.56 11.64
CA PRO A 105 1.48 -0.99 11.88
C PRO A 105 0.37 -2.04 11.86
N GLU A 106 0.52 -3.13 11.11
CA GLU A 106 -0.43 -4.23 11.02
C GLU A 106 -0.68 -4.96 12.34
N GLU A 107 0.25 -4.89 13.30
CA GLU A 107 0.10 -5.55 14.60
C GLU A 107 -0.91 -4.85 15.51
N TRP A 108 -1.14 -3.56 15.29
CA TRP A 108 -1.98 -2.73 16.16
C TRP A 108 -2.98 -1.84 15.41
N ILE A 109 -3.01 -1.90 14.07
CA ILE A 109 -4.01 -1.23 13.23
C ILE A 109 -4.67 -2.27 12.35
N THR A 110 -5.98 -2.45 12.51
CA THR A 110 -6.75 -3.47 11.80
C THR A 110 -7.70 -2.86 10.78
N CYS A 111 -7.89 -3.54 9.65
CA CYS A 111 -8.95 -3.19 8.70
C CYS A 111 -10.31 -3.59 9.30
N ILE A 112 -11.19 -2.61 9.49
CA ILE A 112 -12.54 -2.82 10.04
C ILE A 112 -13.63 -2.78 8.97
N ASP A 113 -13.33 -2.25 7.78
CA ASP A 113 -14.19 -2.30 6.61
C ASP A 113 -13.33 -2.26 5.35
N GLU A 114 -13.20 -3.41 4.67
CA GLU A 114 -12.39 -3.55 3.46
C GLU A 114 -12.94 -2.75 2.28
N LYS A 115 -14.27 -2.65 2.13
CA LYS A 115 -14.91 -1.93 1.03
C LYS A 115 -14.67 -0.43 1.16
N GLN A 116 -14.73 0.06 2.39
CA GLN A 116 -14.47 1.47 2.68
C GLN A 116 -12.99 1.78 2.88
N MET A 117 -12.15 0.76 3.09
CA MET A 117 -10.74 0.88 3.48
C MET A 117 -10.61 1.64 4.81
N LEU A 118 -11.45 1.27 5.79
CA LEU A 118 -11.39 1.83 7.14
C LEU A 118 -10.45 1.00 7.99
N PHE A 119 -9.51 1.68 8.64
CA PHE A 119 -8.53 1.07 9.52
C PHE A 119 -8.68 1.66 10.92
N ARG A 120 -8.49 0.85 11.96
CA ARG A 120 -8.64 1.30 13.34
C ARG A 120 -7.51 0.80 14.22
N THR A 121 -6.99 1.70 15.05
CA THR A 121 -6.01 1.34 16.08
C THR A 121 -6.64 0.45 17.15
N ALA A 122 -5.88 -0.51 17.66
CA ALA A 122 -6.21 -1.19 18.90
C ALA A 122 -6.18 -0.18 20.08
N PRO A 123 -6.92 -0.45 21.17
CA PRO A 123 -6.74 0.28 22.42
C PRO A 123 -5.30 0.16 22.93
N GLY A 124 -4.86 1.14 23.72
CA GLY A 124 -3.51 1.20 24.29
C GLY A 124 -2.52 2.01 23.46
N HIS A 125 -2.81 2.26 22.18
CA HIS A 125 -1.89 2.92 21.24
C HIS A 125 -2.16 4.42 21.04
N VAL A 126 -3.02 5.03 21.85
CA VAL A 126 -3.35 6.46 21.78
C VAL A 126 -3.03 7.12 23.12
N CYS A 127 -2.18 8.14 23.08
CA CYS A 127 -1.75 8.88 24.26
C CYS A 127 -2.50 10.21 24.42
N PRO A 128 -2.74 10.69 25.65
CA PRO A 128 -2.55 9.99 26.94
C PRO A 128 -3.73 9.07 27.31
N TYR A 129 -4.67 8.82 26.39
CA TYR A 129 -5.94 8.15 26.65
C TYR A 129 -5.96 6.73 26.07
N PRO A 130 -5.49 5.70 26.79
CA PRO A 130 -5.33 4.34 26.25
C PRO A 130 -6.65 3.69 25.81
N GLN A 131 -7.79 4.11 26.35
CA GLN A 131 -9.10 3.65 25.90
C GLN A 131 -9.54 4.25 24.56
N ALA A 132 -8.89 5.33 24.11
CA ALA A 132 -9.22 5.96 22.85
C ALA A 132 -8.62 5.17 21.68
N VAL A 133 -9.34 5.18 20.57
CA VAL A 133 -8.90 4.62 19.29
C VAL A 133 -8.94 5.69 18.21
N ARG A 134 -8.30 5.42 17.08
CA ARG A 134 -8.33 6.27 15.89
C ARG A 134 -8.77 5.49 14.68
N THR A 135 -9.60 6.12 13.86
CA THR A 135 -10.04 5.55 12.60
C THR A 135 -9.38 6.30 11.46
N PHE A 136 -8.75 5.56 10.57
CA PHE A 136 -8.12 6.05 9.35
C PHE A 136 -8.96 5.67 8.15
N ARG A 137 -9.10 6.58 7.20
CA ARG A 137 -9.79 6.36 5.91
C ARG A 137 -9.02 7.00 4.76
N PRO A 138 -9.23 6.56 3.51
CA PRO A 138 -8.54 7.17 2.37
C PRO A 138 -8.79 8.66 2.30
N TYR A 139 -7.71 9.44 2.15
CA TYR A 139 -7.79 10.90 2.07
C TYR A 139 -8.73 11.38 0.96
N TYR A 140 -8.69 10.73 -0.21
CA TYR A 140 -9.53 11.08 -1.36
C TYR A 140 -11.04 10.85 -1.13
N LYS A 141 -11.43 10.17 -0.03
CA LYS A 141 -12.85 9.98 0.35
C LYS A 141 -13.34 11.05 1.33
N ILE A 142 -12.49 11.96 1.78
CA ILE A 142 -12.86 13.00 2.74
C ILE A 142 -13.58 14.13 1.99
N PRO A 143 -14.83 14.45 2.35
CA PRO A 143 -15.58 15.55 1.75
C PRO A 143 -14.91 16.92 1.94
N VAL A 144 -15.30 17.85 1.07
CA VAL A 144 -14.96 19.27 1.23
C VAL A 144 -15.53 19.79 2.56
N MET A 145 -14.79 20.67 3.23
CA MET A 145 -15.13 21.23 4.56
C MET A 145 -15.15 20.23 5.73
N GLU A 146 -14.62 19.02 5.57
CA GLU A 146 -14.45 18.07 6.69
C GLU A 146 -13.01 18.11 7.21
N TRP A 147 -12.85 18.29 8.53
CA TRP A 147 -11.54 18.29 9.18
C TRP A 147 -10.94 16.88 9.17
N TYR A 148 -9.63 16.81 8.93
CA TYR A 148 -8.87 15.56 8.92
C TYR A 148 -7.45 15.78 9.46
N PHE A 149 -6.81 14.68 9.83
CA PHE A 149 -5.42 14.68 10.29
C PHE A 149 -4.61 13.72 9.42
N MET A 150 -3.85 14.28 8.47
CA MET A 150 -3.01 13.49 7.55
C MET A 150 -1.81 12.88 8.29
N TYR A 151 -1.14 13.72 9.06
CA TYR A 151 0.04 13.34 9.83
C TYR A 151 -0.36 13.11 11.28
N VAL A 152 0.18 12.04 11.86
CA VAL A 152 0.08 11.70 13.27
C VAL A 152 1.46 11.80 13.90
N ARG A 153 1.53 12.12 15.18
CA ARG A 153 2.79 12.15 15.93
C ARG A 153 2.93 10.87 16.74
N PHE A 154 4.15 10.35 16.84
CA PHE A 154 4.52 9.25 17.70
C PHE A 154 5.19 9.76 18.96
N GLN A 155 4.99 9.05 20.07
CA GLN A 155 5.69 9.33 21.31
C GLN A 155 7.18 9.03 21.13
N GLN A 156 8.04 10.05 21.29
CA GLN A 156 9.48 9.84 21.32
C GLN A 156 9.83 9.00 22.56
N ARG A 157 10.53 7.89 22.36
CA ARG A 157 11.07 7.05 23.43
C ARG A 157 12.48 7.49 23.80
#